data_AF-A0A445EZJ7-F1
#
_entry.id   AF-A0A445EZJ7-F1
#
_cell.length_a   1.000
_cell.length_b   1.000
_cell.length_c   1.000
_cell.angle_alpha   90.00
_cell.angle_beta   90.00
_cell.angle_gamma   90.00
#
_symmetry.space_group_name_H-M   'P 1'
#
loop_
_entity.id
_entity.type
_entity.pdbx_description
1 polymer ?
#
loop_
_entity_poly.entity_id
_entity_poly.type
_entity_poly.pdbx_seq_one_letter_code
_entity_poly.pdbx_strand_id
1 'polypeptide(L)'
;MHPYNRLPSSGHSTPSPPPSPLRSPRLRHAGKSKAGRFSPSRGSGRTAAQQLSWMFLSVLLRRQGVFLFAPLIYISGMLLYMGTASFDVVPVIKHRPAPGSVYRSPQLFAKLRLDMDSDNSSADAISTIWKYPYRGGEWKPCVNRSSEGLPESNGYIYVEANGGLNQQRTSVCNAVAVAGYLNATLVFPNFHYHSIWKDPSKFQDIYDEEFFVNTLKNDVRVVDKIPEYLMERFGSNMTNVHNFRIKAWSSIQYYRDVVLPKLLEEKVIRISPFANRLSFDAPSVVQHLRCLANYEALRFSSPILTIGESLVERMRKHSAINGGKYVSVHLRFEEDMVAFSCCVFDGGKQEREDMIAARERGWKGKFTKPGRVIRPGAIRINGKCPLTPLEVGLMLRGMGFTKNTSIFLASGKIYNAEKTMAPLLQMFPNLHTKETLASEEELAPFKNYSSRMAAIDYTVCLHSEVFVTTQGGNFPHFLLGHRRYLYGGHSKTIKPDKRKLALLFDNPNIGWKSLKRQLLSMRSHSDSKGVELKRPNDSIYSFPCPDCMCRANRTDDSRSSSAT
;
A
#
# COMPACT_ATOMS: atom_id res chain seq x y z
N MET A 1 -18.56 19.51 -13.09
CA MET A 1 -18.84 18.84 -11.80
C MET A 1 -18.10 17.51 -11.77
N HIS A 2 -16.96 17.43 -11.07
CA HIS A 2 -16.06 16.27 -11.14
C HIS A 2 -16.25 15.27 -9.99
N PRO A 3 -16.27 13.95 -10.26
CA PRO A 3 -16.58 12.92 -9.29
C PRO A 3 -15.41 12.63 -8.35
N TYR A 4 -15.74 12.43 -7.07
CA TYR A 4 -14.82 12.07 -5.99
C TYR A 4 -14.36 10.60 -6.12
N ASN A 5 -13.10 10.37 -6.49
CA ASN A 5 -12.45 9.09 -6.31
C ASN A 5 -11.97 8.93 -4.86
N ARG A 6 -12.79 8.28 -4.02
CA ARG A 6 -12.37 7.73 -2.72
C ARG A 6 -11.75 6.35 -2.94
N LEU A 7 -10.46 6.20 -2.62
CA LEU A 7 -9.82 4.91 -2.45
C LEU A 7 -10.19 4.35 -1.05
N PRO A 8 -10.54 3.05 -0.94
CA PRO A 8 -10.83 2.44 0.35
C PRO A 8 -9.54 2.15 1.12
N SER A 9 -9.47 2.63 2.36
CA SER A 9 -8.45 2.28 3.35
C SER A 9 -8.97 1.09 4.15
N SER A 10 -8.63 -0.15 3.77
CA SER A 10 -8.83 -1.31 4.63
C SER A 10 -7.61 -1.48 5.54
N GLY A 11 -7.76 -1.05 6.78
CA GLY A 11 -6.77 -1.21 7.84
C GLY A 11 -7.48 -1.24 9.18
N HIS A 12 -8.21 -2.31 9.45
CA HIS A 12 -8.79 -2.55 10.77
C HIS A 12 -7.91 -3.53 11.55
N SER A 13 -7.21 -2.97 12.53
CA SER A 13 -6.82 -3.65 13.77
C SER A 13 -7.24 -2.71 14.89
N THR A 14 -8.40 -2.98 15.49
CA THR A 14 -8.93 -2.28 16.65
C THR A 14 -8.40 -2.94 17.92
N PRO A 15 -7.75 -2.21 18.84
CA PRO A 15 -7.79 -2.54 20.26
C PRO A 15 -9.03 -1.91 20.91
N SER A 16 -9.66 -2.65 21.81
CA SER A 16 -10.82 -2.24 22.62
C SER A 16 -10.56 -0.94 23.41
N PRO A 17 -11.59 -0.12 23.68
CA PRO A 17 -11.45 1.08 24.52
C PRO A 17 -11.29 0.72 26.00
N PRO A 18 -10.60 1.56 26.80
CA PRO A 18 -10.50 1.38 28.25
C PRO A 18 -11.83 1.74 28.94
N PRO A 19 -12.11 1.18 30.13
CA PRO A 19 -13.34 1.45 30.86
C PRO A 19 -13.37 2.88 31.43
N SER A 20 -14.57 3.43 31.48
CA SER A 20 -14.91 4.75 32.04
C SER A 20 -14.64 4.81 33.56
N PRO A 21 -14.24 5.96 34.13
CA PRO A 21 -14.12 6.11 35.56
C PRO A 21 -15.49 6.10 36.25
N LEU A 22 -15.56 5.36 37.35
CA LEU A 22 -16.72 5.21 38.22
C LEU A 22 -17.10 6.53 38.92
N ARG A 23 -18.41 6.73 39.03
CA ARG A 23 -19.10 7.78 39.80
C ARG A 23 -18.59 7.86 41.25
N SER A 24 -18.30 9.08 41.70
CA SER A 24 -18.21 9.43 43.12
C SER A 24 -19.61 9.51 43.76
N PRO A 25 -19.78 9.17 45.05
CA PRO A 25 -21.08 9.22 45.72
C PRO A 25 -21.43 10.62 46.21
N ARG A 26 -22.70 10.97 46.05
CA ARG A 26 -23.36 12.14 46.65
C ARG A 26 -23.36 12.04 48.18
N LEU A 27 -22.75 13.02 48.85
CA LEU A 27 -22.98 13.28 50.28
C LEU A 27 -24.26 14.10 50.44
N ARG A 28 -25.17 13.58 51.28
CA ARG A 28 -26.45 14.18 51.66
C ARG A 28 -26.26 15.25 52.74
N HIS A 29 -27.02 16.33 52.62
CA HIS A 29 -27.25 17.33 53.66
C HIS A 29 -28.06 16.77 54.84
N ALA A 30 -27.58 17.07 56.05
CA ALA A 30 -28.31 17.22 57.32
C ALA A 30 -27.53 18.31 58.08
N GLY A 31 -28.04 19.22 58.89
CA GLY A 31 -29.35 19.59 59.42
C GLY A 31 -29.08 20.82 60.32
N LYS A 32 -30.06 21.71 60.46
CA LYS A 32 -29.98 23.03 61.13
C LYS A 32 -29.79 22.97 62.67
N SER A 33 -29.45 24.15 63.22
CA SER A 33 -29.67 24.68 64.59
C SER A 33 -28.38 24.76 65.46
N LYS A 34 -28.09 25.78 66.27
CA LYS A 34 -28.90 26.83 66.95
C LYS A 34 -28.13 28.14 67.07
N ALA A 35 -28.89 29.22 67.23
CA ALA A 35 -28.45 30.55 67.66
C ALA A 35 -28.23 30.61 69.19
N GLY A 36 -27.31 31.48 69.62
CA GLY A 36 -27.13 31.94 71.01
C GLY A 36 -26.78 33.44 70.99
N ARG A 37 -27.39 34.21 71.88
CA ARG A 37 -27.63 35.66 71.80
C ARG A 37 -27.15 36.33 73.10
N PHE A 38 -26.80 37.62 73.03
CA PHE A 38 -26.74 38.67 74.08
C PHE A 38 -25.44 38.96 74.89
N SER A 39 -24.75 40.04 74.46
CA SER A 39 -24.58 41.39 75.06
C SER A 39 -23.97 41.62 76.48
N PRO A 40 -23.76 42.87 76.97
CA PRO A 40 -22.46 43.55 76.98
C PRO A 40 -22.08 44.19 78.35
N SER A 41 -20.83 44.64 78.55
CA SER A 41 -20.56 45.68 79.55
C SER A 41 -19.35 46.57 79.26
N ARG A 42 -19.63 47.89 79.18
CA ARG A 42 -18.92 49.07 79.74
C ARG A 42 -17.45 48.85 80.15
N GLY A 43 -16.49 49.70 79.82
CA GLY A 43 -16.48 51.08 79.31
C GLY A 43 -15.27 51.79 79.95
N SER A 44 -14.49 52.54 79.18
CA SER A 44 -13.54 53.55 79.69
C SER A 44 -12.95 54.39 78.55
N GLY A 45 -12.83 55.70 78.81
CA GLY A 45 -12.46 56.85 77.98
C GLY A 45 -11.61 56.65 76.73
N ARG A 46 -12.06 57.25 75.61
CA ARG A 46 -11.24 57.42 74.40
C ARG A 46 -10.14 58.45 74.64
N THR A 47 -8.90 58.04 74.43
CA THR A 47 -7.67 58.85 74.56
C THR A 47 -7.46 59.78 73.36
N ALA A 48 -6.66 60.84 73.53
CA ALA A 48 -6.34 61.85 72.50
C ALA A 48 -5.86 61.25 71.15
N ALA A 49 -5.23 60.07 71.18
CA ALA A 49 -4.85 59.32 69.99
C ALA A 49 -6.06 58.86 69.14
N GLN A 50 -7.19 58.54 69.76
CA GLN A 50 -8.41 58.14 69.05
C GLN A 50 -9.16 59.33 68.44
N GLN A 51 -8.99 60.55 68.97
CA GLN A 51 -9.48 61.78 68.34
C GLN A 51 -8.63 62.17 67.12
N LEU A 52 -7.30 62.00 67.20
CA LEU A 52 -6.38 62.22 66.07
C LEU A 52 -6.58 61.20 64.94
N SER A 53 -6.79 59.91 65.26
CA SER A 53 -7.11 58.89 64.26
C SER A 53 -8.45 59.15 63.57
N TRP A 54 -9.46 59.68 64.28
CA TRP A 54 -10.75 60.01 63.66
C TRP A 54 -10.64 61.22 62.72
N MET A 55 -9.83 62.23 63.08
CA MET A 55 -9.50 63.35 62.20
C MET A 55 -8.73 62.90 60.95
N PHE A 56 -7.72 62.03 61.09
CA PHE A 56 -6.98 61.47 59.95
C PHE A 56 -7.87 60.63 59.02
N LEU A 57 -8.76 59.82 59.58
CA LEU A 57 -9.72 59.01 58.83
C LEU A 57 -10.75 59.89 58.10
N SER A 58 -11.17 61.00 58.71
CA SER A 58 -12.07 61.98 58.07
C SER A 58 -11.43 62.74 56.90
N VAL A 59 -10.11 62.99 56.96
CA VAL A 59 -9.34 63.63 55.88
C VAL A 59 -9.08 62.64 54.73
N LEU A 60 -8.80 61.37 55.05
CA LEU A 60 -8.65 60.28 54.06
C LEU A 60 -9.96 59.96 53.33
N LEU A 61 -11.10 60.02 54.04
CA LEU A 61 -12.43 59.84 53.43
C LEU A 61 -12.87 61.02 52.54
N ARG A 62 -12.27 62.22 52.70
CA ARG A 62 -12.57 63.40 51.87
C ARG A 62 -11.85 63.44 50.52
N ARG A 63 -10.89 62.52 50.27
CA ARG A 63 -10.14 62.41 49.00
C ARG A 63 -10.39 61.07 48.28
N GLN A 64 -11.67 60.69 48.16
CA GLN A 64 -12.11 59.47 47.45
C GLN A 64 -11.76 59.42 45.94
N GLY A 65 -11.30 60.51 45.33
CA GLY A 65 -10.88 60.51 43.92
C GLY A 65 -9.56 59.79 43.64
N VAL A 66 -8.63 59.71 44.61
CA VAL A 66 -7.28 59.20 44.34
C VAL A 66 -7.24 57.66 44.30
N PHE A 67 -8.11 56.98 45.05
CA PHE A 67 -8.21 55.52 45.02
C PHE A 67 -8.91 54.96 43.77
N LEU A 68 -9.67 55.78 43.04
CA LEU A 68 -10.26 55.37 41.75
C LEU A 68 -9.19 55.19 40.65
N PHE A 69 -8.07 55.90 40.74
CA PHE A 69 -7.00 55.83 39.75
C PHE A 69 -5.86 54.86 40.14
N ALA A 70 -5.80 54.40 41.38
CA ALA A 70 -4.77 53.45 41.82
C ALA A 70 -4.74 52.14 41.00
N PRO A 71 -5.88 51.52 40.63
CA PRO A 71 -5.89 50.34 39.74
C PRO A 71 -5.39 50.68 38.34
N LEU A 72 -5.73 51.85 37.81
CA LEU A 72 -5.31 52.29 36.47
C LEU A 72 -3.80 52.58 36.41
N ILE A 73 -3.25 53.19 37.46
CA ILE A 73 -1.81 53.42 37.59
C ILE A 73 -1.07 52.10 37.76
N TYR A 74 -1.61 51.16 38.55
CA TYR A 74 -1.04 49.81 38.69
C TYR A 74 -1.06 49.03 37.37
N ILE A 75 -2.17 49.06 36.63
CA ILE A 75 -2.27 48.41 35.31
C ILE A 75 -1.32 49.07 34.30
N SER A 76 -1.25 50.40 34.27
CA SER A 76 -0.33 51.12 33.37
C SER A 76 1.14 50.83 33.72
N GLY A 77 1.48 50.77 35.01
CA GLY A 77 2.80 50.36 35.49
C GLY A 77 3.12 48.89 35.18
N MET A 78 2.15 47.99 35.27
CA MET A 78 2.31 46.58 34.90
C MET A 78 2.45 46.40 33.38
N LEU A 79 1.75 47.19 32.57
CA LEU A 79 1.90 47.16 31.11
C LEU A 79 3.24 47.74 30.66
N LEU A 80 3.73 48.80 31.30
CA LEU A 80 5.09 49.33 31.08
C LEU A 80 6.17 48.34 31.56
N TYR A 81 5.95 47.66 32.68
CA TYR A 81 6.84 46.61 33.17
C TYR A 81 6.86 45.39 32.24
N MET A 82 5.70 44.94 31.75
CA MET A 82 5.60 43.87 30.74
C MET A 82 6.15 44.29 29.37
N GLY A 83 6.12 45.59 29.05
CA GLY A 83 6.69 46.15 27.82
C GLY A 83 8.21 46.40 27.87
N THR A 84 8.82 46.39 29.06
CA THR A 84 10.27 46.56 29.25
C THR A 84 10.97 45.27 29.71
N ALA A 85 10.23 44.32 30.27
CA ALA A 85 10.71 42.97 30.52
C ALA A 85 10.66 42.14 29.24
N SER A 86 11.73 42.18 28.44
CA SER A 86 12.00 41.18 27.41
C SER A 86 12.15 39.81 28.08
N PHE A 87 11.07 39.05 28.19
CA PHE A 87 11.12 37.61 28.44
C PHE A 87 11.55 36.87 27.16
N ASP A 88 12.70 37.26 26.59
CA ASP A 88 13.38 36.53 25.50
C ASP A 88 14.21 35.36 26.03
N VAL A 89 13.70 34.70 27.07
CA VAL A 89 14.14 33.35 27.44
C VAL A 89 12.89 32.49 27.58
N VAL A 90 12.17 32.34 26.48
CA VAL A 90 11.39 31.11 26.27
C VAL A 90 12.42 29.98 26.33
N PRO A 91 12.33 29.01 27.27
CA PRO A 91 13.21 27.85 27.20
C PRO A 91 13.00 27.26 25.82
N VAL A 92 14.06 27.22 25.01
CA VAL A 92 14.04 26.50 23.74
C VAL A 92 13.81 25.04 24.11
N ILE A 93 12.55 24.63 24.15
CA ILE A 93 12.17 23.23 24.23
C ILE A 93 12.63 22.68 22.88
N LYS A 94 13.89 22.24 22.82
CA LYS A 94 14.40 21.42 21.73
C LYS A 94 13.60 20.13 21.81
N HIS A 95 12.42 20.13 21.19
CA HIS A 95 11.62 18.93 21.02
C HIS A 95 12.51 17.93 20.29
N ARG A 96 13.00 16.93 21.03
CA ARG A 96 13.68 15.81 20.42
C ARG A 96 12.69 15.18 19.45
N PRO A 97 13.06 14.99 18.17
CA PRO A 97 12.18 14.30 17.22
C PRO A 97 11.77 12.95 17.80
N ALA A 98 10.51 12.56 17.61
CA ALA A 98 10.04 11.26 18.05
C ALA A 98 10.87 10.15 17.37
N PRO A 99 11.23 9.06 18.07
CA PRO A 99 11.96 7.96 17.44
C PRO A 99 11.24 7.44 16.19
N GLY A 100 11.99 7.24 15.12
CA GLY A 100 11.47 6.82 13.80
C GLY A 100 10.93 7.95 12.94
N SER A 101 10.89 9.20 13.43
CA SER A 101 10.35 10.33 12.68
C SER A 101 11.33 10.92 11.67
N VAL A 102 12.64 10.68 11.84
CA VAL A 102 13.67 11.29 11.01
C VAL A 102 14.30 10.24 10.08
N TYR A 103 14.66 10.67 8.87
CA TYR A 103 15.45 9.86 7.95
C TYR A 103 16.94 9.99 8.32
N ARG A 104 17.48 8.98 9.02
CA ARG A 104 18.91 8.89 9.41
C ARG A 104 19.65 7.70 8.78
N SER A 105 19.06 7.12 7.74
CA SER A 105 19.59 5.93 7.08
C SER A 105 21.01 6.14 6.51
N PRO A 106 21.39 7.31 5.96
CA PRO A 106 22.77 7.56 5.53
C PRO A 106 23.80 7.53 6.67
N GLN A 107 23.49 8.13 7.81
CA GLN A 107 24.36 8.13 8.98
C GLN A 107 24.48 6.72 9.57
N LEU A 108 23.38 5.99 9.62
CA LEU A 108 23.37 4.60 10.07
C LEU A 108 24.21 3.71 9.15
N PHE A 109 24.06 3.86 7.83
CA PHE A 109 24.84 3.11 6.85
C PHE A 109 26.33 3.37 7.00
N ALA A 110 26.74 4.65 7.07
CA ALA A 110 28.14 5.01 7.26
C ALA A 110 28.75 4.37 8.52
N LYS A 111 27.99 4.34 9.63
CA LYS A 111 28.42 3.74 10.89
C LYS A 111 28.54 2.22 10.81
N LEU A 112 27.55 1.54 10.23
CA LEU A 112 27.45 0.08 10.26
C LEU A 112 28.18 -0.62 9.11
N ARG A 113 28.67 0.12 8.13
CA ARG A 113 29.23 -0.44 6.89
C ARG A 113 30.39 -1.40 7.14
N LEU A 114 31.34 -1.05 8.02
CA LEU A 114 32.51 -1.90 8.30
C LEU A 114 32.11 -3.22 8.97
N ASP A 115 31.26 -3.15 10.00
CA ASP A 115 30.73 -4.33 10.69
C ASP A 115 29.90 -5.21 9.75
N MET A 116 29.11 -4.58 8.87
CA MET A 116 28.28 -5.26 7.89
C MET A 116 29.11 -5.98 6.82
N ASP A 117 30.22 -5.37 6.38
CA ASP A 117 31.08 -5.93 5.34
C ASP A 117 32.00 -7.05 5.85
N SER A 118 32.38 -7.00 7.13
CA SER A 118 33.17 -8.05 7.81
C SER A 118 32.34 -9.24 8.29
N ASP A 119 31.00 -9.17 8.22
CA ASP A 119 30.12 -10.20 8.75
C ASP A 119 29.95 -11.43 7.84
N ASN A 120 30.80 -12.42 8.11
CA ASN A 120 30.80 -13.73 7.44
C ASN A 120 29.66 -14.67 7.86
N SER A 121 28.92 -14.39 8.95
CA SER A 121 27.76 -15.21 9.36
C SER A 121 26.59 -15.15 8.37
N SER A 122 26.71 -14.29 7.35
CA SER A 122 25.77 -14.17 6.24
C SER A 122 25.85 -15.36 5.27
N ALA A 123 26.97 -16.08 5.19
CA ALA A 123 27.12 -17.26 4.33
C ALA A 123 26.20 -18.41 4.79
N ASP A 124 26.18 -18.71 6.10
CA ASP A 124 25.27 -19.72 6.68
C ASP A 124 23.79 -19.30 6.52
N ALA A 125 23.51 -18.01 6.64
CA ALA A 125 22.18 -17.46 6.44
C ALA A 125 21.71 -17.62 4.98
N ILE A 126 22.58 -17.46 3.98
CA ILE A 126 22.28 -17.66 2.56
C ILE A 126 21.86 -19.10 2.26
N SER A 127 22.55 -20.09 2.82
CA SER A 127 22.17 -21.50 2.65
C SER A 127 20.73 -21.76 3.12
N THR A 128 20.26 -21.01 4.12
CA THR A 128 18.90 -21.08 4.66
C THR A 128 17.90 -20.25 3.85
N ILE A 129 18.34 -19.16 3.21
CA ILE A 129 17.49 -18.32 2.33
C ILE A 129 17.02 -19.13 1.12
N TRP A 130 17.92 -19.91 0.53
CA TRP A 130 17.62 -20.69 -0.68
C TRP A 130 16.93 -22.02 -0.41
N LYS A 131 16.87 -22.46 0.86
CA LYS A 131 16.07 -23.61 1.27
C LYS A 131 14.60 -23.19 1.27
N TYR A 132 13.76 -23.95 0.59
CA TYR A 132 12.30 -23.87 0.74
C TYR A 132 11.95 -24.56 2.07
N PRO A 133 11.57 -23.81 3.13
CA PRO A 133 11.19 -24.44 4.41
C PRO A 133 9.82 -25.13 4.29
N TYR A 134 9.03 -24.75 3.29
CA TYR A 134 7.79 -25.42 2.96
C TYR A 134 8.12 -26.75 2.28
N ARG A 135 7.88 -27.84 3.00
CA ARG A 135 7.80 -29.18 2.43
C ARG A 135 6.64 -29.14 1.44
N GLY A 136 6.96 -29.08 0.15
CA GLY A 136 5.96 -29.12 -0.93
C GLY A 136 4.99 -30.30 -0.74
N GLY A 137 3.78 -30.15 -1.28
CA GLY A 137 2.82 -31.25 -1.35
C GLY A 137 1.56 -31.10 -0.50
N GLU A 138 1.24 -29.94 0.09
CA GLU A 138 -0.15 -29.72 0.52
C GLU A 138 -1.02 -29.20 -0.60
N TRP A 139 -0.59 -28.24 -1.42
CA TRP A 139 -1.45 -27.61 -2.44
C TRP A 139 -0.90 -27.79 -3.85
N LYS A 140 -1.79 -28.03 -4.81
CA LYS A 140 -1.51 -28.03 -6.25
C LYS A 140 -2.53 -27.19 -7.01
N PRO A 141 -2.14 -26.53 -8.12
CA PRO A 141 -3.08 -26.03 -9.11
C PRO A 141 -4.13 -27.09 -9.46
N CYS A 142 -5.41 -26.74 -9.43
CA CYS A 142 -6.49 -27.68 -9.73
C CYS A 142 -7.74 -27.02 -10.28
N VAL A 143 -7.57 -25.98 -11.11
CA VAL A 143 -8.71 -25.32 -11.73
C VAL A 143 -9.32 -26.29 -12.76
N ASN A 144 -10.32 -27.05 -12.32
CA ASN A 144 -11.06 -27.99 -13.16
C ASN A 144 -11.66 -27.24 -14.34
N ARG A 145 -11.45 -27.75 -15.55
CA ARG A 145 -12.08 -27.21 -16.75
C ARG A 145 -13.44 -27.85 -16.90
N SER A 146 -14.47 -27.06 -17.23
CA SER A 146 -15.73 -27.65 -17.65
C SER A 146 -15.50 -28.52 -18.89
N SER A 147 -16.17 -29.67 -18.94
CA SER A 147 -16.12 -30.60 -20.08
C SER A 147 -17.41 -30.56 -20.90
N GLU A 148 -18.42 -29.82 -20.43
CA GLU A 148 -19.72 -29.70 -21.09
C GLU A 148 -19.75 -28.49 -22.03
N GLY A 149 -20.49 -28.62 -23.12
CA GLY A 149 -20.74 -27.52 -24.04
C GLY A 149 -21.55 -26.41 -23.38
N LEU A 150 -21.26 -25.16 -23.72
CA LEU A 150 -22.00 -24.01 -23.19
C LEU A 150 -23.41 -23.94 -23.82
N PRO A 151 -24.46 -23.65 -23.04
CA PRO A 151 -25.81 -23.42 -23.56
C PRO A 151 -25.86 -22.16 -24.45
N GLU A 152 -27.03 -21.82 -25.00
CA GLU A 152 -27.21 -20.58 -25.77
C GLU A 152 -26.95 -19.33 -24.90
N SER A 153 -26.44 -18.26 -25.52
CA SER A 153 -26.07 -17.02 -24.82
C SER A 153 -27.26 -16.19 -24.40
N ASN A 154 -27.22 -15.65 -23.19
CA ASN A 154 -28.16 -14.61 -22.77
C ASN A 154 -27.93 -13.26 -23.48
N GLY A 155 -26.74 -13.02 -24.03
CA GLY A 155 -26.39 -11.80 -24.76
C GLY A 155 -24.89 -11.51 -24.77
N TYR A 156 -24.50 -10.29 -25.13
CA TYR A 156 -23.13 -9.82 -25.25
C TYR A 156 -22.81 -8.76 -24.20
N ILE A 157 -21.71 -8.96 -23.45
CA ILE A 157 -21.21 -8.00 -22.47
C ILE A 157 -19.92 -7.37 -23.00
N TYR A 158 -19.95 -6.05 -23.18
CA TYR A 158 -18.79 -5.23 -23.49
C TYR A 158 -18.30 -4.51 -22.23
N VAL A 159 -17.03 -4.67 -21.88
CA VAL A 159 -16.43 -4.05 -20.68
C VAL A 159 -15.28 -3.12 -21.02
N GLU A 160 -15.18 -2.02 -20.29
CA GLU A 160 -14.02 -1.12 -20.36
C GLU A 160 -13.17 -1.25 -19.10
N ALA A 161 -12.04 -1.94 -19.25
CA ALA A 161 -11.04 -2.10 -18.21
C ALA A 161 -10.22 -0.80 -18.10
N ASN A 162 -10.07 -0.31 -16.87
CA ASN A 162 -9.44 0.97 -16.58
C ASN A 162 -8.24 0.79 -15.65
N GLY A 163 -7.25 1.67 -15.79
CA GLY A 163 -6.03 1.66 -14.97
C GLY A 163 -4.85 0.98 -15.66
N GLY A 164 -3.78 0.70 -14.91
CA GLY A 164 -2.58 0.06 -15.43
C GLY A 164 -2.72 -1.47 -15.49
N LEU A 165 -1.70 -2.17 -16.01
CA LEU A 165 -1.66 -3.62 -16.23
C LEU A 165 -2.43 -4.47 -15.20
N ASN A 166 -2.07 -4.35 -13.92
CA ASN A 166 -2.65 -5.19 -12.86
C ASN A 166 -4.10 -4.79 -12.48
N GLN A 167 -4.49 -3.53 -12.72
CA GLN A 167 -5.90 -3.12 -12.58
C GLN A 167 -6.72 -3.69 -13.73
N GLN A 168 -6.21 -3.60 -14.96
CA GLN A 168 -6.82 -4.21 -16.14
C GLN A 168 -6.96 -5.73 -15.95
N ARG A 169 -5.92 -6.41 -15.45
CA ARG A 169 -5.98 -7.84 -15.09
C ARG A 169 -7.15 -8.17 -14.16
N THR A 170 -7.35 -7.37 -13.10
CA THR A 170 -8.50 -7.51 -12.18
C THR A 170 -9.83 -7.36 -12.90
N SER A 171 -9.94 -6.35 -13.77
CA SER A 171 -11.13 -6.07 -14.55
C SER A 171 -11.48 -7.22 -15.49
N VAL A 172 -10.49 -7.77 -16.20
CA VAL A 172 -10.66 -8.91 -17.11
C VAL A 172 -11.16 -10.12 -16.33
N CYS A 173 -10.51 -10.49 -15.22
CA CYS A 173 -10.90 -11.66 -14.42
C CYS A 173 -12.33 -11.53 -13.88
N ASN A 174 -12.71 -10.33 -13.44
CA ASN A 174 -14.09 -10.07 -13.00
C ASN A 174 -15.08 -10.10 -14.17
N ALA A 175 -14.68 -9.69 -15.37
CA ALA A 175 -15.54 -9.70 -16.54
C ALA A 175 -15.83 -11.13 -17.00
N VAL A 176 -14.81 -12.00 -17.02
CA VAL A 176 -14.96 -13.44 -17.26
C VAL A 176 -15.92 -14.04 -16.23
N ALA A 177 -15.71 -13.76 -14.94
CA ALA A 177 -16.54 -14.30 -13.88
C ALA A 177 -18.02 -13.84 -13.97
N VAL A 178 -18.26 -12.57 -14.31
CA VAL A 178 -19.62 -12.06 -14.53
C VAL A 178 -20.24 -12.67 -15.78
N ALA A 179 -19.51 -12.76 -16.89
CA ALA A 179 -20.01 -13.31 -18.14
C ALA A 179 -20.38 -14.78 -17.99
N GLY A 180 -19.53 -15.60 -17.38
CA GLY A 180 -19.82 -17.01 -17.10
C GLY A 180 -21.01 -17.18 -16.16
N TYR A 181 -21.07 -16.41 -15.07
CA TYR A 181 -22.19 -16.48 -14.13
C TYR A 181 -23.54 -16.08 -14.76
N LEU A 182 -23.53 -15.14 -15.70
CA LEU A 182 -24.72 -14.71 -16.43
C LEU A 182 -24.98 -15.52 -17.71
N ASN A 183 -24.19 -16.56 -18.00
CA ASN A 183 -24.22 -17.28 -19.28
C ASN A 183 -24.23 -16.34 -20.51
N ALA A 184 -23.37 -15.33 -20.47
CA ALA A 184 -23.23 -14.31 -21.50
C ALA A 184 -21.96 -14.51 -22.34
N THR A 185 -21.99 -14.02 -23.57
CA THR A 185 -20.79 -13.90 -24.41
C THR A 185 -20.01 -12.66 -23.98
N LEU A 186 -18.75 -12.83 -23.62
CA LEU A 186 -17.83 -11.73 -23.33
C LEU A 186 -17.19 -11.24 -24.64
N VAL A 187 -17.29 -9.95 -24.91
CA VAL A 187 -16.45 -9.31 -25.94
C VAL A 187 -15.09 -9.01 -25.34
N PHE A 188 -13.99 -9.16 -26.09
CA PHE A 188 -12.65 -8.86 -25.57
C PHE A 188 -12.63 -7.54 -24.79
N PRO A 189 -12.17 -7.55 -23.52
CA PRO A 189 -12.17 -6.36 -22.69
C PRO A 189 -11.38 -5.22 -23.34
N ASN A 190 -12.04 -4.08 -23.55
CA ASN A 190 -11.38 -2.93 -24.11
C ASN A 190 -10.54 -2.22 -23.03
N PHE A 191 -9.27 -1.96 -23.34
CA PHE A 191 -8.37 -1.24 -22.46
C PHE A 191 -8.50 0.25 -22.73
N HIS A 192 -9.08 0.97 -21.77
CA HIS A 192 -9.30 2.41 -21.91
C HIS A 192 -7.98 3.17 -21.72
N TYR A 193 -7.67 4.06 -22.67
CA TYR A 193 -6.51 4.93 -22.56
C TYR A 193 -6.63 5.82 -21.32
N HIS A 194 -5.62 5.80 -20.46
CA HIS A 194 -5.60 6.59 -19.24
C HIS A 194 -4.40 7.55 -19.26
N SER A 195 -4.66 8.82 -18.98
CA SER A 195 -3.66 9.91 -18.98
C SER A 195 -2.45 9.74 -18.04
N ILE A 196 -2.54 8.83 -17.07
CA ILE A 196 -1.46 8.53 -16.11
C ILE A 196 -0.51 7.50 -16.72
N TRP A 197 -1.05 6.42 -17.28
CA TRP A 197 -0.28 5.30 -17.84
C TRP A 197 0.17 5.56 -19.27
N LYS A 198 -0.56 6.42 -19.99
CA LYS A 198 -0.33 6.83 -21.39
C LYS A 198 -0.09 5.67 -22.35
N ASP A 199 -0.65 4.51 -22.05
CA ASP A 199 -0.46 3.27 -22.81
C ASP A 199 -1.69 3.00 -23.67
N PRO A 200 -1.57 3.00 -25.01
CA PRO A 200 -2.67 2.72 -25.92
C PRO A 200 -2.85 1.23 -26.25
N SER A 201 -2.09 0.33 -25.62
CA SER A 201 -2.13 -1.12 -25.87
C SER A 201 -3.54 -1.68 -25.74
N LYS A 202 -3.88 -2.61 -26.63
CA LYS A 202 -5.10 -3.40 -26.65
C LYS A 202 -4.90 -4.72 -25.91
N PHE A 203 -5.94 -5.56 -25.91
CA PHE A 203 -5.90 -6.87 -25.27
C PHE A 203 -4.81 -7.77 -25.88
N GLN A 204 -4.87 -8.04 -27.21
CA GLN A 204 -3.85 -8.78 -27.98
C GLN A 204 -2.40 -8.31 -27.79
N ASP A 205 -2.21 -7.01 -27.53
CA ASP A 205 -0.87 -6.44 -27.36
C ASP A 205 -0.20 -6.93 -26.08
N ILE A 206 -1.00 -7.25 -25.05
CA ILE A 206 -0.53 -7.63 -23.72
C ILE A 206 -0.75 -9.11 -23.45
N TYR A 207 -1.85 -9.68 -23.91
CA TYR A 207 -2.26 -11.06 -23.63
C TYR A 207 -2.49 -11.84 -24.93
N ASP A 208 -2.27 -13.15 -24.86
CA ASP A 208 -2.52 -14.08 -25.96
C ASP A 208 -4.03 -14.37 -26.10
N GLU A 209 -4.64 -13.84 -27.15
CA GLU A 209 -6.09 -13.95 -27.40
C GLU A 209 -6.53 -15.37 -27.73
N GLU A 210 -5.79 -16.08 -28.56
CA GLU A 210 -6.12 -17.45 -28.95
C GLU A 210 -6.07 -18.37 -27.74
N PHE A 211 -4.99 -18.25 -26.95
CA PHE A 211 -4.84 -19.02 -25.72
C PHE A 211 -5.93 -18.68 -24.70
N PHE A 212 -6.29 -17.40 -24.56
CA PHE A 212 -7.36 -16.96 -23.67
C PHE A 212 -8.73 -17.54 -24.06
N VAL A 213 -9.10 -17.47 -25.33
CA VAL A 213 -10.36 -18.03 -25.86
C VAL A 213 -10.38 -19.55 -25.70
N ASN A 214 -9.33 -20.24 -26.11
CA ASN A 214 -9.27 -21.70 -26.05
C ASN A 214 -9.29 -22.22 -24.61
N THR A 215 -8.69 -21.49 -23.66
CA THR A 215 -8.72 -21.87 -22.23
C THR A 215 -10.11 -21.70 -21.61
N LEU A 216 -10.88 -20.72 -22.05
CA LEU A 216 -12.20 -20.40 -21.49
C LEU A 216 -13.38 -21.05 -22.24
N LYS A 217 -13.17 -21.69 -23.38
CA LYS A 217 -14.22 -22.10 -24.33
C LYS A 217 -15.39 -22.91 -23.75
N ASN A 218 -15.16 -23.67 -22.68
CA ASN A 218 -16.18 -24.50 -22.03
C ASN A 218 -16.82 -23.82 -20.80
N ASP A 219 -16.34 -22.64 -20.43
CA ASP A 219 -16.74 -21.91 -19.23
C ASP A 219 -17.36 -20.53 -19.58
N VAL A 220 -16.81 -19.84 -20.57
CA VAL A 220 -17.27 -18.53 -21.06
C VAL A 220 -17.01 -18.40 -22.57
N ARG A 221 -18.05 -18.07 -23.34
CA ARG A 221 -17.88 -17.69 -24.76
C ARG A 221 -17.20 -16.32 -24.85
N VAL A 222 -16.07 -16.24 -25.53
CA VAL A 222 -15.34 -14.99 -25.77
C VAL A 222 -15.26 -14.74 -27.27
N VAL A 223 -15.55 -13.50 -27.68
CA VAL A 223 -15.52 -13.07 -29.09
C VAL A 223 -14.78 -11.75 -29.26
N ASP A 224 -14.24 -11.53 -30.46
CA ASP A 224 -13.60 -10.25 -30.83
C ASP A 224 -14.62 -9.12 -30.98
N LYS A 225 -15.68 -9.37 -31.75
CA LYS A 225 -16.70 -8.37 -32.08
C LYS A 225 -18.11 -8.88 -31.81
N ILE A 226 -18.99 -7.93 -31.52
CA ILE A 226 -20.43 -8.18 -31.48
C ILE A 226 -20.90 -8.35 -32.93
N PRO A 227 -21.78 -9.32 -33.23
CA PRO A 227 -22.33 -9.49 -34.57
C PRO A 227 -22.96 -8.21 -35.14
N GLU A 228 -22.69 -7.92 -36.41
CA GLU A 228 -23.11 -6.68 -37.08
C GLU A 228 -24.63 -6.46 -37.01
N TYR A 229 -25.43 -7.50 -37.30
CA TYR A 229 -26.89 -7.45 -37.22
C TYR A 229 -27.44 -7.04 -35.84
N LEU A 230 -26.71 -7.32 -34.75
CA LEU A 230 -27.10 -6.88 -33.41
C LEU A 230 -26.75 -5.42 -33.17
N MET A 231 -25.62 -4.97 -33.73
CA MET A 231 -25.12 -3.60 -33.60
C MET A 231 -25.87 -2.59 -34.48
N GLU A 232 -26.46 -3.02 -35.60
CA GLU A 232 -27.34 -2.19 -36.45
C GLU A 232 -28.50 -1.57 -35.66
N ARG A 233 -29.06 -2.31 -34.69
CA ARG A 233 -30.12 -1.79 -33.79
C ARG A 233 -29.68 -0.58 -32.96
N PHE A 234 -28.36 -0.39 -32.82
CA PHE A 234 -27.74 0.74 -32.12
C PHE A 234 -27.08 1.73 -33.09
N GLY A 235 -27.38 1.65 -34.38
CA GLY A 235 -26.75 2.46 -35.43
C GLY A 235 -25.24 2.20 -35.56
N SER A 236 -24.81 0.96 -35.28
CA SER A 236 -23.41 0.55 -35.26
C SER A 236 -22.50 1.38 -34.34
N ASN A 237 -23.09 2.02 -33.32
CA ASN A 237 -22.40 2.92 -32.41
C ASN A 237 -22.50 2.47 -30.95
N MET A 238 -21.36 2.15 -30.35
CA MET A 238 -21.24 1.70 -28.96
C MET A 238 -21.69 2.74 -27.92
N THR A 239 -21.84 4.03 -28.28
CA THR A 239 -22.40 5.04 -27.37
C THR A 239 -23.90 4.90 -27.17
N ASN A 240 -24.60 4.28 -28.13
CA ASN A 240 -26.06 4.09 -28.07
C ASN A 240 -26.44 2.84 -27.27
N VAL A 241 -25.49 1.91 -27.06
CA VAL A 241 -25.67 0.73 -26.21
C VAL A 241 -25.85 1.14 -24.75
N HIS A 242 -26.80 0.51 -24.05
CA HIS A 242 -27.06 0.78 -22.65
C HIS A 242 -25.80 0.60 -21.79
N ASN A 243 -25.37 1.66 -21.11
CA ASN A 243 -24.17 1.64 -20.27
C ASN A 243 -24.51 1.53 -18.77
N PHE A 244 -24.11 0.41 -18.17
CA PHE A 244 -24.17 0.21 -16.73
C PHE A 244 -23.03 0.93 -15.98
N ARG A 245 -23.42 1.81 -15.06
CA ARG A 245 -22.53 2.41 -14.07
C ARG A 245 -22.60 1.67 -12.73
N ILE A 246 -21.95 0.52 -12.68
CA ILE A 246 -21.97 -0.36 -11.51
C ILE A 246 -21.21 0.27 -10.32
N LYS A 247 -21.78 0.16 -9.11
CA LYS A 247 -21.11 0.61 -7.88
C LYS A 247 -19.87 -0.24 -7.59
N ALA A 248 -18.84 0.35 -6.98
CA ALA A 248 -17.65 -0.41 -6.62
C ALA A 248 -18.02 -1.53 -5.63
N TRP A 249 -17.42 -2.71 -5.80
CA TRP A 249 -17.67 -3.89 -4.98
C TRP A 249 -19.14 -4.33 -4.94
N SER A 250 -19.85 -4.25 -6.07
CA SER A 250 -21.22 -4.77 -6.15
C SER A 250 -21.22 -6.29 -6.01
N SER A 251 -22.22 -6.83 -5.32
CA SER A 251 -22.38 -8.27 -5.12
C SER A 251 -22.70 -8.97 -6.43
N ILE A 252 -22.41 -10.28 -6.53
CA ILE A 252 -22.82 -11.05 -7.71
C ILE A 252 -24.34 -11.05 -7.90
N GLN A 253 -25.10 -10.97 -6.80
CA GLN A 253 -26.56 -10.94 -6.84
C GLN A 253 -27.08 -9.69 -7.57
N TYR A 254 -26.41 -8.54 -7.45
CA TYR A 254 -26.74 -7.35 -8.24
C TYR A 254 -26.65 -7.61 -9.75
N TYR A 255 -25.67 -8.40 -10.20
CA TYR A 255 -25.56 -8.75 -11.62
C TYR A 255 -26.72 -9.64 -12.06
N ARG A 256 -27.15 -10.58 -11.22
CA ARG A 256 -28.34 -11.40 -11.50
C ARG A 256 -29.63 -10.58 -11.53
N ASP A 257 -29.83 -9.70 -10.57
CA ASP A 257 -31.14 -9.05 -10.38
C ASP A 257 -31.31 -7.78 -11.20
N VAL A 258 -30.21 -7.13 -11.58
CA VAL A 258 -30.24 -5.82 -12.26
C VAL A 258 -29.62 -5.89 -13.66
N VAL A 259 -28.49 -6.58 -13.81
CA VAL A 259 -27.76 -6.60 -15.09
C VAL A 259 -28.37 -7.63 -16.05
N LEU A 260 -28.70 -8.83 -15.58
CA LEU A 260 -29.24 -9.90 -16.41
C LEU A 260 -30.58 -9.56 -17.08
N PRO A 261 -31.58 -8.97 -16.40
CA PRO A 261 -32.85 -8.64 -17.07
C PRO A 261 -32.64 -7.67 -18.24
N LYS A 262 -31.78 -6.66 -18.07
CA LYS A 262 -31.46 -5.71 -19.13
C LYS A 262 -30.63 -6.35 -20.25
N LEU A 263 -29.74 -7.29 -19.91
CA LEU A 263 -29.00 -8.06 -20.91
C LEU A 263 -29.95 -8.89 -21.80
N LEU A 264 -30.97 -9.51 -21.21
CA LEU A 264 -31.95 -10.31 -21.95
C LEU A 264 -32.81 -9.43 -22.87
N GLU A 265 -33.19 -8.24 -22.41
CA GLU A 265 -33.95 -7.24 -23.17
C GLU A 265 -33.13 -6.68 -24.35
N GLU A 266 -31.95 -6.14 -24.09
CA GLU A 266 -31.15 -5.41 -25.09
C GLU A 266 -30.27 -6.34 -25.94
N LYS A 267 -29.99 -7.56 -25.47
CA LYS A 267 -28.99 -8.52 -25.99
C LYS A 267 -27.55 -8.03 -26.03
N VAL A 268 -27.30 -6.72 -25.93
CA VAL A 268 -25.97 -6.12 -25.90
C VAL A 268 -25.96 -5.06 -24.80
N ILE A 269 -25.02 -5.18 -23.86
CA ILE A 269 -24.82 -4.18 -22.80
C ILE A 269 -23.37 -3.76 -22.73
N ARG A 270 -23.17 -2.52 -22.27
CA ARG A 270 -21.86 -1.96 -21.97
C ARG A 270 -21.72 -1.74 -20.47
N ILE A 271 -20.55 -2.03 -19.92
CA ILE A 271 -20.24 -1.73 -18.53
C ILE A 271 -18.96 -0.88 -18.48
N SER A 272 -19.12 0.43 -18.27
CA SER A 272 -18.00 1.36 -18.18
C SER A 272 -18.23 2.44 -17.11
N PRO A 273 -17.24 2.67 -16.21
CA PRO A 273 -15.93 2.01 -16.10
C PRO A 273 -15.97 0.71 -15.26
N PHE A 274 -15.22 -0.32 -15.67
CA PHE A 274 -15.22 -1.64 -15.01
C PHE A 274 -14.01 -1.93 -14.10
N ALA A 275 -13.67 -1.03 -13.17
CA ALA A 275 -12.61 -1.26 -12.17
C ALA A 275 -13.19 -1.61 -10.79
N ASN A 276 -12.81 -2.76 -10.23
CA ASN A 276 -13.26 -3.24 -8.90
C ASN A 276 -14.80 -3.22 -8.73
N ARG A 277 -15.54 -3.68 -9.76
CA ARG A 277 -17.01 -3.64 -9.78
C ARG A 277 -17.68 -4.89 -9.23
N LEU A 278 -16.94 -5.99 -9.07
CA LEU A 278 -17.40 -7.22 -8.45
C LEU A 278 -16.73 -7.42 -7.09
N SER A 279 -17.52 -7.71 -6.05
CA SER A 279 -17.07 -7.97 -4.67
C SER A 279 -16.25 -9.25 -4.52
N PHE A 280 -15.49 -9.38 -3.42
CA PHE A 280 -14.67 -10.57 -3.14
C PHE A 280 -15.42 -11.69 -2.42
N ASP A 281 -16.62 -11.45 -1.92
CA ASP A 281 -17.50 -12.41 -1.22
C ASP A 281 -18.39 -13.23 -2.19
N ALA A 282 -18.03 -13.27 -3.47
CA ALA A 282 -18.74 -14.04 -4.48
C ALA A 282 -18.66 -15.56 -4.20
N PRO A 283 -19.69 -16.34 -4.58
CA PRO A 283 -19.75 -17.79 -4.35
C PRO A 283 -18.69 -18.55 -5.14
N SER A 284 -18.44 -19.81 -4.77
CA SER A 284 -17.36 -20.65 -5.30
C SER A 284 -17.31 -20.72 -6.82
N VAL A 285 -18.45 -20.84 -7.50
CA VAL A 285 -18.53 -20.86 -8.98
C VAL A 285 -17.94 -19.60 -9.61
N VAL A 286 -18.20 -18.43 -9.02
CA VAL A 286 -17.68 -17.14 -9.51
C VAL A 286 -16.20 -16.99 -9.19
N GLN A 287 -15.77 -17.46 -8.01
CA GLN A 287 -14.35 -17.47 -7.64
C GLN A 287 -13.55 -18.39 -8.54
N HIS A 288 -14.11 -19.55 -8.89
CA HIS A 288 -13.51 -20.50 -9.82
C HIS A 288 -13.22 -19.85 -11.18
N LEU A 289 -14.20 -19.12 -11.75
CA LEU A 289 -13.99 -18.38 -13.00
C LEU A 289 -12.91 -17.28 -12.87
N ARG A 290 -12.80 -16.62 -11.71
CA ARG A 290 -11.69 -15.69 -11.46
C ARG A 290 -10.34 -16.39 -11.42
N CYS A 291 -10.28 -17.58 -10.79
CA CYS A 291 -9.06 -18.40 -10.74
C CYS A 291 -8.64 -18.83 -12.14
N LEU A 292 -9.58 -19.37 -12.91
CA LEU A 292 -9.37 -19.81 -14.29
C LEU A 292 -8.88 -18.65 -15.16
N ALA A 293 -9.56 -17.51 -15.13
CA ALA A 293 -9.14 -16.34 -15.88
C ALA A 293 -7.74 -15.85 -15.46
N ASN A 294 -7.48 -15.74 -14.16
CA ASN A 294 -6.27 -15.11 -13.65
C ASN A 294 -5.02 -15.96 -13.78
N TYR A 295 -5.11 -17.24 -13.46
CA TYR A 295 -3.93 -18.12 -13.34
C TYR A 295 -3.73 -19.02 -14.55
N GLU A 296 -4.79 -19.33 -15.30
CA GLU A 296 -4.70 -20.19 -16.48
C GLU A 296 -4.85 -19.37 -17.76
N ALA A 297 -5.98 -18.68 -17.98
CA ALA A 297 -6.28 -18.08 -19.28
C ALA A 297 -5.44 -16.84 -19.63
N LEU A 298 -5.11 -15.99 -18.64
CA LEU A 298 -4.33 -14.77 -18.87
C LEU A 298 -2.82 -15.07 -18.98
N ARG A 299 -2.41 -15.42 -20.19
CA ARG A 299 -1.00 -15.53 -20.60
C ARG A 299 -0.58 -14.26 -21.34
N PHE A 300 0.64 -13.76 -21.06
CA PHE A 300 1.18 -12.63 -21.82
C PHE A 300 1.37 -12.98 -23.30
N SER A 301 1.25 -12.00 -24.18
CA SER A 301 1.48 -12.14 -25.61
C SER A 301 2.89 -12.65 -25.90
N SER A 302 3.07 -13.38 -27.01
CA SER A 302 4.36 -14.00 -27.38
C SER A 302 5.55 -13.02 -27.33
N PRO A 303 5.47 -11.77 -27.84
CA PRO A 303 6.58 -10.83 -27.74
C PRO A 303 7.01 -10.50 -26.31
N ILE A 304 6.04 -10.31 -25.39
CA ILE A 304 6.31 -10.00 -23.97
C ILE A 304 6.85 -11.23 -23.25
N LEU A 305 6.27 -12.39 -23.53
CA LEU A 305 6.69 -13.64 -22.90
C LEU A 305 8.13 -13.99 -23.28
N THR A 306 8.46 -13.92 -24.57
CA THR A 306 9.79 -14.26 -25.11
C THR A 306 10.90 -13.44 -24.46
N ILE A 307 10.74 -12.11 -24.42
CA ILE A 307 11.74 -11.25 -23.77
C ILE A 307 11.78 -11.51 -22.26
N GLY A 308 10.63 -11.66 -21.60
CA GLY A 308 10.55 -11.95 -20.17
C GLY A 308 11.29 -13.24 -19.78
N GLU A 309 11.09 -14.31 -20.54
CA GLU A 309 11.79 -15.60 -20.37
C GLU A 309 13.31 -15.45 -20.63
N SER A 310 13.70 -14.72 -21.68
CA SER A 310 15.12 -14.46 -21.94
C SER A 310 15.80 -13.71 -20.79
N LEU A 311 15.12 -12.73 -20.17
CA LEU A 311 15.68 -12.02 -19.01
C LEU A 311 15.75 -12.92 -17.76
N VAL A 312 14.80 -13.85 -17.57
CA VAL A 312 14.89 -14.86 -16.51
C VAL A 312 16.12 -15.75 -16.71
N GLU A 313 16.37 -16.22 -17.94
CA GLU A 313 17.55 -17.02 -18.25
C GLU A 313 18.86 -16.25 -18.00
N ARG A 314 18.92 -14.98 -18.41
CA ARG A 314 20.10 -14.12 -18.15
C ARG A 314 20.30 -13.92 -16.66
N MET A 315 19.24 -13.68 -15.89
CA MET A 315 19.34 -13.59 -14.42
C MET A 315 19.84 -14.89 -13.79
N ARG A 316 19.37 -16.05 -14.25
CA ARG A 316 19.87 -17.36 -13.79
C ARG A 316 21.36 -17.54 -14.12
N LYS A 317 21.80 -17.16 -15.32
CA LYS A 317 23.21 -17.17 -15.72
C LYS A 317 24.06 -16.25 -14.82
N HIS A 318 23.61 -15.01 -14.59
CA HIS A 318 24.27 -14.08 -13.67
C HIS A 318 24.28 -14.54 -12.20
N SER A 319 23.41 -15.48 -11.83
CA SER A 319 23.38 -16.08 -10.49
C SER A 319 23.87 -17.53 -10.45
N ALA A 320 24.75 -17.93 -11.38
CA ALA A 320 25.31 -19.28 -11.44
C ALA A 320 25.93 -19.73 -10.10
N ILE A 321 26.61 -18.83 -9.38
CA ILE A 321 27.21 -19.08 -8.06
C ILE A 321 26.16 -19.52 -7.02
N ASN A 322 24.91 -19.07 -7.16
CA ASN A 322 23.81 -19.43 -6.27
C ASN A 322 22.89 -20.51 -6.89
N GLY A 323 23.37 -21.26 -7.89
CA GLY A 323 22.59 -22.29 -8.58
C GLY A 323 21.45 -21.69 -9.43
N GLY A 324 21.65 -20.51 -10.00
CA GLY A 324 20.65 -19.78 -10.77
C GLY A 324 19.65 -18.99 -9.93
N LYS A 325 19.76 -19.03 -8.59
CA LYS A 325 18.79 -18.43 -7.69
C LYS A 325 19.01 -16.94 -7.49
N TYR A 326 17.99 -16.12 -7.65
CA TYR A 326 18.09 -14.67 -7.53
C TYR A 326 16.94 -14.07 -6.71
N VAL A 327 17.16 -12.83 -6.26
CA VAL A 327 16.14 -12.03 -5.56
C VAL A 327 15.56 -11.04 -6.55
N SER A 328 14.25 -10.86 -6.55
CA SER A 328 13.64 -9.72 -7.24
C SER A 328 13.09 -8.71 -6.23
N VAL A 329 13.30 -7.42 -6.52
CA VAL A 329 12.88 -6.31 -5.67
C VAL A 329 11.97 -5.40 -6.46
N HIS A 330 10.71 -5.29 -6.06
CA HIS A 330 9.80 -4.26 -6.56
C HIS A 330 9.94 -2.99 -5.71
N LEU A 331 10.60 -1.98 -6.29
CA LEU A 331 10.93 -0.71 -5.64
C LEU A 331 10.05 0.43 -6.16
N ARG A 332 9.25 1.01 -5.26
CA ARG A 332 8.44 2.21 -5.55
C ARG A 332 9.06 3.45 -4.91
N PHE A 333 10.09 4.01 -5.58
CA PHE A 333 10.77 5.26 -5.19
C PHE A 333 10.80 6.27 -6.35
N GLU A 334 9.74 6.30 -7.16
CA GLU A 334 9.57 7.24 -8.27
C GLU A 334 9.04 8.60 -7.79
N GLU A 335 9.18 9.65 -8.62
CA GLU A 335 8.82 11.04 -8.28
C GLU A 335 7.38 11.14 -7.73
N ASP A 336 6.42 10.45 -8.34
CA ASP A 336 5.02 10.46 -7.94
C ASP A 336 4.83 9.91 -6.52
N MET A 337 5.50 8.79 -6.19
CA MET A 337 5.40 8.14 -4.89
C MET A 337 6.09 8.96 -3.80
N VAL A 338 7.28 9.49 -4.08
CA VAL A 338 8.02 10.37 -3.16
C VAL A 338 7.19 11.63 -2.87
N ALA A 339 6.67 12.28 -3.91
CA ALA A 339 5.84 13.48 -3.79
C ALA A 339 4.56 13.21 -3.00
N PHE A 340 3.80 12.16 -3.38
CA PHE A 340 2.53 11.80 -2.74
C PHE A 340 2.69 11.47 -1.25
N SER A 341 3.79 10.80 -0.88
CA SER A 341 4.03 10.36 0.49
C SER A 341 4.17 11.52 1.48
N CYS A 342 4.57 12.71 1.01
CA CYS A 342 4.87 13.85 1.87
C CYS A 342 5.96 13.60 2.92
N CYS A 343 6.79 12.58 2.69
CA CYS A 343 7.98 12.33 3.50
C CYS A 343 9.11 13.27 3.12
N VAL A 344 10.09 13.37 4.01
CA VAL A 344 11.31 14.17 3.83
C VAL A 344 12.50 13.22 3.97
N PHE A 345 13.41 13.27 3.00
CA PHE A 345 14.63 12.47 2.95
C PHE A 345 15.85 13.40 3.12
N ASP A 346 16.93 13.14 2.38
CA ASP A 346 18.21 13.85 2.51
C ASP A 346 18.54 14.77 1.32
N GLY A 347 17.55 15.12 0.49
CA GLY A 347 17.74 16.00 -0.67
C GLY A 347 17.59 17.51 -0.36
N GLY A 348 17.32 17.87 0.88
CA GLY A 348 17.38 19.26 1.36
C GLY A 348 16.37 20.20 0.68
N LYS A 349 16.83 21.40 0.29
CA LYS A 349 15.99 22.42 -0.36
C LYS A 349 15.52 21.97 -1.75
N GLN A 350 16.38 21.32 -2.52
CA GLN A 350 16.03 20.82 -3.86
C GLN A 350 14.89 19.81 -3.80
N GLU A 351 14.99 18.80 -2.93
CA GLU A 351 13.92 17.81 -2.75
C GLU A 351 12.60 18.48 -2.38
N ARG A 352 12.64 19.48 -1.48
CA ARG A 352 11.43 20.21 -1.09
C ARG A 352 10.76 20.88 -2.29
N GLU A 353 11.53 21.58 -3.12
CA GLU A 353 11.04 22.30 -4.30
C GLU A 353 10.51 21.34 -5.36
N ASP A 354 11.27 20.28 -5.67
CA ASP A 354 10.86 19.22 -6.59
C ASP A 354 9.52 18.60 -6.16
N MET A 355 9.39 18.26 -4.87
CA MET A 355 8.19 17.63 -4.34
C MET A 355 7.00 18.60 -4.29
N ILE A 356 7.21 19.91 -4.13
CA ILE A 356 6.14 20.91 -4.26
C ILE A 356 5.67 20.97 -5.72
N ALA A 357 6.60 21.08 -6.66
CA ALA A 357 6.29 21.14 -8.09
C ALA A 357 5.57 19.87 -8.57
N ALA A 358 6.06 18.69 -8.20
CA ALA A 358 5.44 17.41 -8.53
C ALA A 358 4.03 17.27 -7.94
N ARG A 359 3.82 17.71 -6.69
CA ARG A 359 2.50 17.69 -6.05
C ARG A 359 1.51 18.58 -6.78
N GLU A 360 1.95 19.75 -7.22
CA GLU A 360 1.08 20.69 -7.91
C GLU A 360 0.71 20.19 -9.30
N ARG A 361 1.69 19.68 -10.05
CA ARG A 361 1.49 19.03 -11.36
C ARG A 361 0.50 17.86 -11.28
N GLY A 362 0.67 16.99 -10.28
CA GLY A 362 -0.05 15.70 -10.21
C GLY A 362 -1.42 15.76 -9.53
N TRP A 363 -1.62 16.63 -8.54
CA TRP A 363 -2.83 16.63 -7.71
C TRP A 363 -3.48 18.00 -7.48
N LYS A 364 -3.00 19.07 -8.14
CA LYS A 364 -3.61 20.41 -8.20
C LYS A 364 -4.20 20.90 -6.86
N GLY A 365 -3.37 21.48 -6.02
CA GLY A 365 -3.80 22.06 -4.74
C GLY A 365 -4.28 21.06 -3.68
N LYS A 366 -4.35 19.74 -3.95
CA LYS A 366 -4.80 18.72 -2.97
C LYS A 366 -4.04 18.77 -1.65
N PHE A 367 -2.75 19.08 -1.70
CA PHE A 367 -1.85 19.08 -0.55
C PHE A 367 -1.73 20.46 0.11
N THR A 368 -2.19 21.52 -0.54
CA THR A 368 -2.12 22.91 -0.07
C THR A 368 -3.47 23.48 0.36
N LYS A 369 -4.50 22.64 0.46
CA LYS A 369 -5.83 23.05 0.95
C LYS A 369 -5.76 23.68 2.36
N PRO A 370 -6.50 24.76 2.63
CA PRO A 370 -6.58 25.35 3.96
C PRO A 370 -6.94 24.30 5.03
N GLY A 371 -6.29 24.36 6.19
CA GLY A 371 -6.48 23.42 7.29
C GLY A 371 -5.77 22.07 7.14
N ARG A 372 -5.12 21.77 6.00
CA ARG A 372 -4.37 20.53 5.82
C ARG A 372 -2.95 20.67 6.38
N VAL A 373 -2.67 20.01 7.51
CA VAL A 373 -1.34 19.96 8.11
C VAL A 373 -0.61 18.69 7.70
N ILE A 374 0.54 18.84 7.04
CA ILE A 374 1.43 17.73 6.68
C ILE A 374 2.46 17.56 7.80
N ARG A 375 2.55 16.34 8.35
CA ARG A 375 3.51 15.98 9.41
C ARG A 375 4.41 14.83 8.93
N PRO A 376 5.53 15.12 8.23
CA PRO A 376 6.37 14.08 7.61
C PRO A 376 6.85 13.01 8.61
N GLY A 377 7.25 13.42 9.81
CA GLY A 377 7.70 12.49 10.85
C GLY A 377 6.65 11.49 11.29
N ALA A 378 5.39 11.93 11.45
CA ALA A 378 4.28 11.04 11.77
C ALA A 378 3.95 10.09 10.60
N ILE A 379 4.10 10.55 9.36
CA ILE A 379 3.90 9.71 8.16
C ILE A 379 4.95 8.59 8.13
N ARG A 380 6.21 8.91 8.43
CA ARG A 380 7.32 7.94 8.51
C ARG A 380 7.12 6.89 9.58
N ILE A 381 6.84 7.29 10.82
CA ILE A 381 6.57 6.37 11.94
C ILE A 381 5.40 5.42 11.60
N ASN A 382 4.38 5.92 10.90
CA ASN A 382 3.24 5.11 10.48
C ASN A 382 3.54 4.14 9.33
N GLY A 383 4.77 4.11 8.81
CA GLY A 383 5.22 3.23 7.73
C GLY A 383 4.68 3.63 6.36
N LYS A 384 4.27 4.90 6.19
CA LYS A 384 3.67 5.38 4.94
C LYS A 384 4.68 5.91 3.92
N CYS A 385 5.93 6.16 4.33
CA CYS A 385 6.99 6.55 3.41
C CYS A 385 7.40 5.41 2.46
N PRO A 386 7.81 5.71 1.23
CA PRO A 386 8.59 4.79 0.41
C PRO A 386 9.96 4.54 1.04
N LEU A 387 10.46 3.31 0.88
CA LEU A 387 11.81 2.98 1.29
C LEU A 387 12.78 3.50 0.22
N THR A 388 13.85 4.18 0.64
CA THR A 388 14.91 4.60 -0.28
C THR A 388 15.70 3.38 -0.76
N PRO A 389 16.40 3.43 -1.92
CA PRO A 389 17.27 2.33 -2.32
C PRO A 389 18.33 1.98 -1.26
N LEU A 390 18.85 2.98 -0.54
CA LEU A 390 19.72 2.78 0.62
C LEU A 390 19.06 1.93 1.73
N GLU A 391 17.83 2.28 2.13
CA GLU A 391 17.09 1.54 3.16
C GLU A 391 16.80 0.10 2.74
N VAL A 392 16.52 -0.11 1.44
CA VAL A 392 16.36 -1.45 0.86
C VAL A 392 17.66 -2.24 0.98
N GLY A 393 18.79 -1.65 0.63
CA GLY A 393 20.09 -2.31 0.74
C GLY A 393 20.43 -2.69 2.18
N LEU A 394 20.28 -1.76 3.12
CA LEU A 394 20.47 -2.01 4.56
C LEU A 394 19.57 -3.14 5.08
N MET A 395 18.30 -3.11 4.67
CA MET A 395 17.33 -4.14 5.02
C MET A 395 17.79 -5.50 4.49
N LEU A 396 18.15 -5.62 3.21
CA LEU A 396 18.56 -6.89 2.61
C LEU A 396 19.86 -7.43 3.23
N ARG A 397 20.86 -6.58 3.44
CA ARG A 397 22.10 -6.96 4.13
C ARG A 397 21.81 -7.50 5.52
N GLY A 398 21.01 -6.80 6.31
CA GLY A 398 20.64 -7.24 7.66
C GLY A 398 19.70 -8.44 7.68
N MET A 399 18.98 -8.69 6.59
CA MET A 399 18.23 -9.93 6.35
C MET A 399 19.12 -11.08 5.87
N GLY A 400 20.44 -10.90 5.78
CA GLY A 400 21.41 -11.98 5.49
C GLY A 400 21.72 -12.19 4.01
N PHE A 401 21.29 -11.30 3.12
CA PHE A 401 21.75 -11.32 1.71
C PHE A 401 23.16 -10.73 1.62
N THR A 402 24.01 -11.28 0.74
CA THR A 402 25.41 -10.88 0.62
C THR A 402 25.66 -10.09 -0.67
N LYS A 403 26.88 -9.57 -0.84
CA LYS A 403 27.29 -8.82 -2.05
C LYS A 403 27.18 -9.68 -3.32
N ASN A 404 27.28 -11.01 -3.17
CA ASN A 404 27.19 -11.97 -4.26
C ASN A 404 25.75 -12.38 -4.61
N THR A 405 24.75 -11.85 -3.90
CA THR A 405 23.34 -12.06 -4.25
C THR A 405 23.01 -11.28 -5.52
N SER A 406 22.64 -11.99 -6.59
CA SER A 406 22.11 -11.37 -7.80
C SER A 406 20.70 -10.85 -7.56
N ILE A 407 20.46 -9.58 -7.87
CA ILE A 407 19.20 -8.89 -7.63
C ILE A 407 18.63 -8.39 -8.95
N PHE A 408 17.39 -8.74 -9.26
CA PHE A 408 16.60 -8.06 -10.28
C PHE A 408 15.79 -6.92 -9.65
N LEU A 409 15.95 -5.69 -10.13
CA LEU A 409 15.22 -4.52 -9.64
C LEU A 409 14.11 -4.12 -10.62
N ALA A 410 12.86 -4.33 -10.18
CA ALA A 410 11.66 -3.86 -10.88
C ALA A 410 11.23 -2.50 -10.31
N SER A 411 11.39 -1.44 -11.10
CA SER A 411 10.97 -0.09 -10.73
C SER A 411 10.64 0.76 -11.96
N GLY A 412 9.83 1.79 -11.77
CA GLY A 412 9.80 2.91 -12.71
C GLY A 412 11.06 3.78 -12.60
N LYS A 413 11.01 5.00 -13.16
CA LYS A 413 12.11 5.97 -13.05
C LYS A 413 12.29 6.41 -11.59
N ILE A 414 13.39 5.97 -10.97
CA ILE A 414 13.72 6.28 -9.58
C ILE A 414 14.05 7.77 -9.45
N TYR A 415 13.50 8.42 -8.42
CA TYR A 415 13.76 9.83 -8.12
C TYR A 415 15.22 10.03 -7.71
N ASN A 416 15.92 10.93 -8.41
CA ASN A 416 17.35 11.21 -8.20
C ASN A 416 18.19 9.92 -8.18
N ALA A 417 18.05 9.10 -9.22
CA ALA A 417 18.63 7.76 -9.31
C ALA A 417 20.15 7.77 -9.11
N GLU A 418 20.87 8.71 -9.71
CA GLU A 418 22.34 8.84 -9.59
C GLU A 418 22.80 8.89 -8.12
N LYS A 419 22.15 9.73 -7.30
CA LYS A 419 22.46 9.82 -5.86
C LYS A 419 21.90 8.63 -5.09
N THR A 420 20.64 8.28 -5.31
CA THR A 420 19.90 7.39 -4.41
C THR A 420 20.24 5.92 -4.61
N MET A 421 20.66 5.51 -5.81
CA MET A 421 21.02 4.12 -6.13
C MET A 421 22.44 3.74 -5.73
N ALA A 422 23.36 4.70 -5.65
CA ALA A 422 24.78 4.43 -5.39
C ALA A 422 25.02 3.54 -4.14
N PRO A 423 24.37 3.76 -2.98
CA PRO A 423 24.55 2.88 -1.83
C PRO A 423 24.00 1.47 -2.03
N LEU A 424 22.91 1.32 -2.78
CA LEU A 424 22.33 0.00 -3.06
C LEU A 424 23.26 -0.82 -3.95
N LEU A 425 23.80 -0.21 -5.01
CA LEU A 425 24.80 -0.82 -5.89
C LEU A 425 26.09 -1.18 -5.14
N GLN A 426 26.52 -0.34 -4.19
CA GLN A 426 27.66 -0.64 -3.33
C GLN A 426 27.43 -1.87 -2.44
N MET A 427 26.20 -2.09 -1.96
CA MET A 427 25.85 -3.27 -1.15
C MET A 427 25.60 -4.52 -2.00
N PHE A 428 25.17 -4.35 -3.25
CA PHE A 428 24.80 -5.41 -4.19
C PHE A 428 25.27 -5.06 -5.61
N PRO A 429 26.54 -5.36 -5.94
CA PRO A 429 27.10 -5.06 -7.27
C PRO A 429 26.44 -5.89 -8.39
N ASN A 430 25.88 -7.06 -8.09
CA ASN A 430 25.16 -7.92 -9.05
C ASN A 430 23.68 -7.53 -9.16
N LEU A 431 23.39 -6.22 -9.13
CA LEU A 431 22.05 -5.69 -9.32
C LEU A 431 21.82 -5.39 -10.80
N HIS A 432 20.72 -5.91 -11.31
CA HIS A 432 20.31 -5.81 -12.69
C HIS A 432 18.90 -5.25 -12.80
N THR A 433 18.66 -4.43 -13.81
CA THR A 433 17.33 -4.04 -14.27
C THR A 433 17.07 -4.65 -15.65
N LYS A 434 15.83 -4.57 -16.14
CA LYS A 434 15.51 -4.98 -17.52
C LYS A 434 16.39 -4.28 -18.56
N GLU A 435 16.71 -3.00 -18.36
CA GLU A 435 17.58 -2.21 -19.23
C GLU A 435 19.03 -2.67 -19.21
N THR A 436 19.51 -3.25 -18.09
CA THR A 436 20.87 -3.81 -18.03
C THR A 436 20.97 -5.24 -18.56
N LEU A 437 19.83 -5.95 -18.63
CA LEU A 437 19.78 -7.35 -19.06
C LEU A 437 19.45 -7.50 -20.54
N ALA A 438 18.73 -6.54 -21.13
CA ALA A 438 18.31 -6.53 -22.52
C ALA A 438 19.09 -5.48 -23.32
N SER A 439 19.28 -5.72 -24.61
CA SER A 439 19.78 -4.68 -25.51
C SER A 439 18.72 -3.59 -25.72
N GLU A 440 19.16 -2.42 -26.21
CA GLU A 440 18.22 -1.35 -26.52
C GLU A 440 17.23 -1.74 -27.62
N GLU A 441 17.67 -2.57 -28.57
CA GLU A 441 16.87 -3.09 -29.69
C GLU A 441 15.80 -4.07 -29.20
N GLU A 442 16.16 -4.97 -28.28
CA GLU A 442 15.22 -5.93 -27.68
C GLU A 442 14.09 -5.23 -26.90
N LEU A 443 14.40 -4.10 -26.25
CA LEU A 443 13.42 -3.33 -25.49
C LEU A 443 12.67 -2.28 -26.31
N ALA A 444 13.20 -1.86 -27.46
CA ALA A 444 12.63 -0.78 -28.27
C ALA A 444 11.11 -0.94 -28.54
N PRO A 445 10.58 -2.14 -28.84
CA PRO A 445 9.14 -2.32 -29.07
C PRO A 445 8.26 -2.03 -27.85
N PHE A 446 8.82 -2.04 -26.63
CA PHE A 446 8.07 -1.96 -25.37
C PHE A 446 8.26 -0.62 -24.65
N LYS A 447 9.35 0.12 -24.90
CA LYS A 447 9.77 1.32 -24.14
C LYS A 447 8.66 2.37 -23.93
N ASN A 448 7.75 2.54 -24.89
CA ASN A 448 6.66 3.53 -24.83
C ASN A 448 5.35 2.99 -24.23
N TYR A 449 5.31 1.73 -23.81
CA TYR A 449 4.12 1.04 -23.32
C TYR A 449 4.32 0.60 -21.87
N SER A 450 3.84 1.43 -20.94
CA SER A 450 4.07 1.21 -19.50
C SER A 450 3.54 -0.14 -18.99
N SER A 451 2.44 -0.64 -19.55
CA SER A 451 1.87 -1.94 -19.18
C SER A 451 2.69 -3.10 -19.75
N ARG A 452 3.23 -2.98 -20.98
CA ARG A 452 4.11 -4.01 -21.55
C ARG A 452 5.44 -4.09 -20.81
N MET A 453 6.05 -2.95 -20.48
CA MET A 453 7.27 -2.89 -19.67
C MET A 453 7.06 -3.49 -18.26
N ALA A 454 5.92 -3.20 -17.64
CA ALA A 454 5.56 -3.80 -16.34
C ALA A 454 5.29 -5.31 -16.44
N ALA A 455 4.82 -5.81 -17.59
CA ALA A 455 4.62 -7.24 -17.82
C ALA A 455 5.96 -8.00 -17.90
N ILE A 456 6.98 -7.40 -18.52
CA ILE A 456 8.35 -7.95 -18.51
C ILE A 456 8.87 -8.05 -17.06
N ASP A 457 8.77 -6.96 -16.29
CA ASP A 457 9.15 -6.97 -14.87
C ASP A 457 8.38 -8.03 -14.08
N TYR A 458 7.10 -8.23 -14.39
CA TYR A 458 6.24 -9.24 -13.75
C TYR A 458 6.81 -10.65 -13.95
N THR A 459 7.17 -11.03 -15.17
CA THR A 459 7.72 -12.36 -15.48
C THR A 459 9.03 -12.61 -14.75
N VAL A 460 9.97 -11.65 -14.77
CA VAL A 460 11.25 -11.82 -14.08
C VAL A 460 11.08 -11.90 -12.57
N CYS A 461 10.15 -11.15 -11.98
CA CYS A 461 9.84 -11.26 -10.56
C CYS A 461 9.12 -12.58 -10.21
N LEU A 462 8.25 -13.09 -11.10
CA LEU A 462 7.49 -14.33 -10.90
C LEU A 462 8.42 -15.53 -10.72
N HIS A 463 9.50 -15.59 -11.49
CA HIS A 463 10.45 -16.72 -11.48
C HIS A 463 11.61 -16.60 -10.49
N SER A 464 11.70 -15.49 -9.74
CA SER A 464 12.72 -15.35 -8.69
C SER A 464 12.47 -16.26 -7.48
N GLU A 465 13.52 -16.64 -6.75
CA GLU A 465 13.39 -17.46 -5.54
C GLU A 465 12.86 -16.65 -4.37
N VAL A 466 13.22 -15.37 -4.29
CA VAL A 466 12.71 -14.44 -3.28
C VAL A 466 12.18 -13.19 -3.95
N PHE A 467 10.92 -12.86 -3.66
CA PHE A 467 10.34 -11.58 -4.06
C PHE A 467 10.28 -10.61 -2.87
N VAL A 468 10.78 -9.39 -3.06
CA VAL A 468 10.78 -8.32 -2.08
C VAL A 468 9.90 -7.19 -2.60
N THR A 469 9.00 -6.68 -1.76
CA THR A 469 8.14 -5.55 -2.13
C THR A 469 8.24 -4.42 -1.11
N THR A 470 8.62 -3.23 -1.57
CA THR A 470 8.83 -2.08 -0.67
C THR A 470 7.56 -1.26 -0.43
N GLN A 471 6.54 -1.45 -1.28
CA GLN A 471 5.25 -0.80 -1.19
C GLN A 471 4.13 -1.76 -1.59
N GLY A 472 2.95 -1.55 -1.01
CA GLY A 472 1.74 -2.21 -1.49
C GLY A 472 1.32 -1.69 -2.87
N GLY A 473 0.30 -2.30 -3.45
CA GLY A 473 -0.24 -1.92 -4.76
C GLY A 473 -0.69 -3.15 -5.53
N ASN A 474 -1.17 -2.94 -6.76
CA ASN A 474 -1.70 -4.03 -7.57
C ASN A 474 -0.61 -4.97 -8.11
N PHE A 475 0.59 -4.48 -8.39
CA PHE A 475 1.70 -5.33 -8.84
C PHE A 475 2.06 -6.43 -7.82
N PRO A 476 2.44 -6.12 -6.57
CA PRO A 476 2.71 -7.17 -5.59
C PRO A 476 1.45 -7.97 -5.26
N HIS A 477 0.26 -7.37 -5.30
CA HIS A 477 -0.99 -8.10 -5.07
C HIS A 477 -1.09 -9.34 -5.98
N PHE A 478 -1.02 -9.16 -7.30
CA PHE A 478 -1.14 -10.27 -8.25
C PHE A 478 0.07 -11.20 -8.23
N LEU A 479 1.26 -10.62 -8.19
CA LEU A 479 2.49 -11.40 -8.25
C LEU A 479 2.61 -12.38 -7.09
N LEU A 480 2.22 -11.97 -5.88
CA LEU A 480 2.28 -12.84 -4.70
C LEU A 480 1.38 -14.07 -4.83
N GLY A 481 0.13 -13.89 -5.27
CA GLY A 481 -0.77 -15.02 -5.46
C GLY A 481 -0.32 -15.90 -6.63
N HIS A 482 0.19 -15.31 -7.72
CA HIS A 482 0.69 -16.09 -8.87
C HIS A 482 1.90 -16.94 -8.48
N ARG A 483 2.84 -16.39 -7.70
CA ARG A 483 3.95 -17.16 -7.15
C ARG A 483 3.46 -18.30 -6.26
N ARG A 484 2.49 -18.06 -5.37
CA ARG A 484 1.92 -19.12 -4.52
C ARG A 484 1.22 -20.20 -5.35
N TYR A 485 0.50 -19.81 -6.39
CA TYR A 485 -0.17 -20.73 -7.31
C TYR A 485 0.83 -21.67 -7.98
N LEU A 486 1.92 -21.14 -8.56
CA LEU A 486 2.94 -21.93 -9.23
C LEU A 486 3.77 -22.80 -8.27
N TYR A 487 4.04 -22.33 -7.06
CA TYR A 487 4.94 -22.99 -6.10
C TYR A 487 4.21 -23.71 -4.96
N GLY A 488 3.04 -24.31 -5.24
CA GLY A 488 2.40 -25.26 -4.33
C GLY A 488 1.83 -24.66 -3.04
N GLY A 489 1.31 -23.43 -3.12
CA GLY A 489 0.66 -22.70 -2.02
C GLY A 489 1.59 -21.80 -1.23
N HIS A 490 2.91 -21.86 -1.45
CA HIS A 490 3.88 -21.02 -0.75
C HIS A 490 4.97 -20.51 -1.70
N SER A 491 5.34 -19.24 -1.54
CA SER A 491 6.54 -18.68 -2.18
C SER A 491 7.18 -17.61 -1.32
N LYS A 492 8.50 -17.69 -1.18
CA LYS A 492 9.29 -16.83 -0.28
C LYS A 492 9.13 -15.37 -0.67
N THR A 493 8.56 -14.60 0.25
CA THR A 493 8.17 -13.20 0.04
C THR A 493 8.60 -12.35 1.22
N ILE A 494 9.22 -11.21 0.93
CA ILE A 494 9.62 -10.21 1.92
C ILE A 494 8.76 -8.95 1.74
N LYS A 495 7.83 -8.76 2.67
CA LYS A 495 7.06 -7.52 2.86
C LYS A 495 7.48 -6.93 4.21
N PRO A 496 8.34 -5.91 4.23
CA PRO A 496 8.91 -5.41 5.46
C PRO A 496 7.89 -4.67 6.33
N ASP A 497 8.05 -4.76 7.64
CA ASP A 497 7.37 -3.89 8.58
C ASP A 497 8.04 -2.51 8.57
N LYS A 498 7.50 -1.62 7.73
CA LYS A 498 8.01 -0.26 7.56
C LYS A 498 7.96 0.58 8.85
N ARG A 499 7.06 0.28 9.79
CA ARG A 499 7.01 0.99 11.09
C ARG A 499 8.21 0.60 11.93
N LYS A 500 8.50 -0.69 11.99
CA LYS A 500 9.69 -1.21 12.67
C LYS A 500 10.97 -0.73 11.99
N LEU A 501 11.03 -0.72 10.66
CA LEU A 501 12.18 -0.17 9.93
C LEU A 501 12.39 1.32 10.21
N ALA A 502 11.33 2.12 10.29
CA ALA A 502 11.45 3.54 10.63
C ALA A 502 12.17 3.73 11.98
N LEU A 503 11.78 2.97 13.00
CA LEU A 503 12.43 3.01 14.32
C LEU A 503 13.88 2.52 14.29
N LEU A 504 14.16 1.45 13.55
CA LEU A 504 15.51 0.87 13.47
C LEU A 504 16.48 1.78 12.71
N PHE A 505 16.03 2.36 11.60
CA PHE A 505 16.85 3.19 10.73
C PHE A 505 17.03 4.62 11.23
N ASP A 506 16.18 5.08 12.16
CA ASP A 506 16.36 6.34 12.88
C ASP A 506 17.21 6.20 14.16
N ASN A 507 17.67 5.00 14.51
CA ASN A 507 18.49 4.78 15.71
C ASN A 507 19.99 4.73 15.36
N PRO A 508 20.76 5.83 15.49
CA PRO A 508 22.19 5.84 15.16
C PRO A 508 23.04 5.02 16.15
N ASN A 509 22.47 4.59 17.27
CA ASN A 509 23.19 3.86 18.32
C ASN A 509 23.01 2.35 18.23
N ILE A 510 22.15 1.84 17.33
CA ILE A 510 22.01 0.40 17.13
C ILE A 510 23.31 -0.18 16.54
N GLY A 511 23.84 -1.24 17.16
CA GLY A 511 24.97 -1.99 16.61
C GLY A 511 24.53 -3.01 15.55
N TRP A 512 25.44 -3.38 14.64
CA TRP A 512 25.15 -4.27 13.51
C TRP A 512 24.51 -5.60 13.93
N LYS A 513 25.09 -6.28 14.92
CA LYS A 513 24.55 -7.57 15.45
C LYS A 513 23.09 -7.45 15.90
N SER A 514 22.73 -6.34 16.55
CA SER A 514 21.36 -6.11 17.02
C SER A 514 20.41 -5.82 15.85
N LEU A 515 20.84 -4.97 14.91
CA LEU A 515 20.06 -4.66 13.71
C LEU A 515 19.81 -5.93 12.88
N LYS A 516 20.86 -6.71 12.59
CA LYS A 516 20.78 -7.97 11.84
C LYS A 516 19.78 -8.94 12.47
N ARG A 517 19.86 -9.17 13.78
CA ARG A 517 18.91 -10.04 14.51
C ARG A 517 17.46 -9.59 14.33
N GLN A 518 17.18 -8.29 14.39
CA GLN A 518 15.82 -7.77 14.20
C GLN A 518 15.32 -7.94 12.75
N LEU A 519 16.20 -7.75 11.77
CA LEU A 519 15.88 -7.90 10.36
C LEU A 519 15.72 -9.37 9.94
N LEU A 520 16.53 -10.28 10.47
CA LEU A 520 16.35 -11.73 10.30
C LEU A 520 15.00 -12.20 10.87
N SER A 521 14.61 -11.71 12.06
CA SER A 521 13.30 -11.96 12.64
C SER A 521 12.17 -11.42 11.74
N MET A 522 12.32 -10.20 11.21
CA MET A 522 11.36 -9.61 10.27
C MET A 522 11.21 -10.46 9.00
N ARG A 523 12.32 -10.93 8.41
CA ARG A 523 12.32 -11.84 7.26
C ARG A 523 11.56 -13.13 7.56
N SER A 524 11.88 -13.79 8.67
CA SER A 524 11.21 -15.04 9.09
C SER A 524 9.70 -14.84 9.26
N HIS A 525 9.29 -13.75 9.89
CA HIS A 525 7.88 -13.42 10.04
C HIS A 525 7.21 -13.17 8.68
N SER A 526 7.86 -12.43 7.77
CA SER A 526 7.30 -12.22 6.43
C SER A 526 7.13 -13.53 5.64
N ASP A 527 8.09 -14.44 5.74
CA ASP A 527 8.05 -15.74 5.07
C ASP A 527 6.88 -16.61 5.55
N SER A 528 6.61 -16.61 6.87
CA SER A 528 5.48 -17.35 7.44
C SER A 528 4.11 -16.90 6.89
N LYS A 529 3.97 -15.63 6.51
CA LYS A 529 2.75 -15.12 5.86
C LYS A 529 2.57 -15.63 4.42
N GLY A 530 3.62 -16.22 3.85
CA GLY A 530 3.61 -16.84 2.53
C GLY A 530 2.70 -18.06 2.44
N VAL A 531 2.30 -18.67 3.57
CA VAL A 531 1.50 -19.92 3.67
C VAL A 531 0.05 -19.64 4.11
N GLU A 532 -0.34 -18.37 4.25
CA GLU A 532 -1.67 -18.01 4.76
C GLU A 532 -2.80 -18.41 3.78
N LEU A 533 -3.88 -18.97 4.33
CA LEU A 533 -5.13 -19.20 3.61
C LEU A 533 -5.92 -17.90 3.46
N LYS A 534 -6.70 -17.80 2.39
CA LYS A 534 -7.59 -16.67 2.15
C LYS A 534 -8.65 -16.58 3.26
N ARG A 535 -8.77 -15.40 3.87
CA ARG A 535 -9.91 -15.04 4.72
C ARG A 535 -11.05 -14.45 3.87
N PRO A 536 -12.29 -14.35 4.37
CA PRO A 536 -13.44 -13.91 3.57
C PRO A 536 -13.26 -12.58 2.82
N ASN A 537 -12.58 -11.61 3.44
CA ASN A 537 -12.34 -10.29 2.86
C ASN A 537 -10.97 -10.16 2.15
N ASP A 538 -10.15 -11.21 2.19
CA ASP A 538 -8.88 -11.21 1.49
C ASP A 538 -9.10 -11.47 0.00
N SER A 539 -8.25 -10.88 -0.84
CA SER A 539 -8.37 -11.05 -2.28
C SER A 539 -7.83 -12.41 -2.73
N ILE A 540 -8.61 -13.08 -3.57
CA ILE A 540 -8.25 -14.33 -4.24
C ILE A 540 -6.97 -14.21 -5.08
N TYR A 541 -6.67 -13.02 -5.60
CA TYR A 541 -5.47 -12.78 -6.40
C TYR A 541 -4.18 -12.73 -5.57
N SER A 542 -4.27 -12.48 -4.25
CA SER A 542 -3.13 -12.58 -3.32
C SER A 542 -3.04 -13.96 -2.66
N PHE A 543 -4.20 -14.53 -2.33
CA PHE A 543 -4.34 -15.76 -1.56
C PHE A 543 -5.16 -16.76 -2.38
N PRO A 544 -4.51 -17.58 -3.23
CA PRO A 544 -5.22 -18.51 -4.09
C PRO A 544 -5.78 -19.73 -3.33
N CYS A 545 -5.27 -20.06 -2.14
CA CYS A 545 -5.77 -21.19 -1.36
C CYS A 545 -6.94 -20.76 -0.44
N PRO A 546 -8.03 -21.55 -0.33
CA PRO A 546 -8.29 -22.83 -1.01
C PRO A 546 -9.06 -22.68 -2.35
N ASP A 547 -9.49 -21.48 -2.72
CA ASP A 547 -10.46 -21.29 -3.81
C ASP A 547 -9.93 -21.69 -5.21
N CYS A 548 -8.62 -21.50 -5.47
CA CYS A 548 -7.97 -21.78 -6.76
C CYS A 548 -7.05 -23.01 -6.75
N MET A 549 -6.88 -23.67 -5.61
CA MET A 549 -5.90 -24.75 -5.43
C MET A 549 -6.50 -25.88 -4.62
N CYS A 550 -6.03 -27.11 -4.82
CA CYS A 550 -6.55 -28.31 -4.15
C CYS A 550 -5.46 -28.94 -3.33
N ARG A 551 -5.87 -29.72 -2.33
CA ARG A 551 -4.90 -30.50 -1.58
C ARG A 551 -4.32 -31.62 -2.45
N ALA A 552 -3.00 -31.83 -2.42
CA ALA A 552 -2.41 -33.02 -3.03
C ALA A 552 -2.71 -34.23 -2.13
N ASN A 553 -3.35 -35.26 -2.69
CA ASN A 553 -3.61 -36.50 -1.95
C ASN A 553 -2.29 -37.23 -1.69
N ARG A 554 -2.03 -37.65 -0.45
CA ARG A 554 -0.83 -38.42 -0.07
C ARG A 554 -0.73 -39.83 -0.72
N THR A 555 -1.76 -40.28 -1.44
CA THR A 555 -1.91 -41.67 -1.90
C THR A 555 -1.44 -41.94 -3.33
N ASP A 556 -1.18 -40.91 -4.15
CA ASP A 556 -0.81 -41.12 -5.56
C ASP A 556 0.72 -41.17 -5.79
N ASP A 557 1.53 -40.65 -4.85
CA ASP A 557 3.01 -40.68 -4.96
C ASP A 557 3.62 -42.05 -4.65
N SER A 558 2.86 -42.99 -4.07
CA SER A 558 3.32 -44.36 -3.82
C SER A 558 3.15 -45.31 -5.02
N ARG A 559 2.54 -44.85 -6.13
CA ARG A 559 2.39 -45.66 -7.36
C ARG A 559 3.33 -45.25 -8.50
N SER A 560 3.95 -44.07 -8.43
CA SER A 560 4.91 -43.61 -9.45
C SER A 560 6.37 -43.97 -9.12
N SER A 561 6.65 -44.41 -7.89
CA SER A 561 8.00 -44.76 -7.42
C SER A 561 8.33 -46.25 -7.47
N SER A 562 7.45 -47.07 -8.05
CA SER A 562 7.65 -48.52 -8.26
C SER A 562 7.68 -48.94 -9.72
N ALA A 563 7.88 -48.00 -10.65
CA ALA A 563 8.09 -48.30 -12.07
C ALA A 563 9.07 -47.31 -12.71
N THR A 564 10.35 -47.41 -12.36
CA THR A 564 11.47 -47.19 -13.28
C THR A 564 12.75 -47.75 -12.70
#